data_AF-A0A1I1YZI9-F1
#
_entry.id   AF-A0A1I1YZI9-F1
#
_cell.length_a   1.000
_cell.length_b   1.000
_cell.length_c   1.000
_cell.angle_alpha   90.00
_cell.angle_beta   90.00
_cell.angle_gamma   90.00
#
_symmetry.space_group_name_H-M   'P 1'
#
loop_
_entity.id
_entity.type
_entity.pdbx_description
1 polymer ?
#
loop_
_entity_poly.entity_id
_entity_poly.type
_entity_poly.pdbx_seq_one_letter_code
_entity_poly.pdbx_strand_id
1 'polypeptide(L)'
;MKRINHCLTVNAAVELSLLDPEVAVKIHEQFFASEQLLYDLLVSGQKTGEIPEHYDAVSLSLYLHNAWVGLRVMIKTTEDKEKLESIINTTLAVLG
;
A
#
# COMPACT_ATOMS: atom_id res chain seq x y z
N MET A 1 19.20 16.77 9.01
CA MET A 1 18.92 16.39 7.61
C MET A 1 17.56 15.72 7.56
N LYS A 2 16.53 16.39 7.05
CA LYS A 2 15.16 15.85 6.95
C LYS A 2 15.17 14.83 5.80
N ARG A 3 14.97 13.53 6.09
CA ARG A 3 14.85 12.51 5.03
C ARG A 3 13.60 12.84 4.23
N ILE A 4 13.76 13.13 2.94
CA ILE A 4 12.63 13.37 2.06
C ILE A 4 12.19 12.02 1.51
N ASN A 5 11.20 11.40 2.15
CA ASN A 5 10.57 10.17 1.67
C ASN A 5 9.64 10.49 0.49
N HIS A 6 10.23 10.72 -0.69
CA HIS A 6 9.47 10.90 -1.92
C HIS A 6 9.19 9.56 -2.59
N CYS A 7 7.91 9.25 -2.78
CA CYS A 7 7.48 8.18 -3.67
C CYS A 7 7.19 8.77 -5.04
N LEU A 8 8.03 8.45 -6.03
CA LEU A 8 7.82 8.87 -7.42
C LEU A 8 6.51 8.28 -7.97
N THR A 9 6.25 6.99 -7.72
CA THR A 9 5.05 6.29 -8.20
C THR A 9 3.77 6.97 -7.74
N VAL A 10 3.64 7.28 -6.44
CA VAL A 10 2.42 7.94 -5.91
C VAL A 10 2.25 9.34 -6.47
N ASN A 11 3.34 10.10 -6.62
CA ASN A 11 3.26 11.44 -7.22
C ASN A 11 2.83 11.40 -8.68
N ALA A 12 3.48 10.54 -9.48
CA ALA A 12 3.12 10.36 -10.88
C ALA A 12 1.68 9.84 -11.03
N ALA A 13 1.22 8.96 -10.14
CA ALA A 13 -0.15 8.47 -10.12
C ALA A 13 -1.19 9.60 -9.95
N VAL A 14 -0.90 10.58 -9.08
CA VAL A 14 -1.83 11.68 -8.76
C VAL A 14 -1.72 12.82 -9.76
N GLU A 15 -0.51 13.15 -10.23
CA GLU A 15 -0.25 14.36 -11.04
C GLU A 15 -0.28 14.08 -12.54
N LEU A 16 0.16 12.89 -12.98
CA LEU A 16 0.46 12.60 -14.40
C LEU A 16 -0.44 11.55 -15.03
N SER A 17 -0.98 10.58 -14.28
CA SER A 17 -1.80 9.50 -14.88
C SER A 17 -3.06 9.96 -15.61
N LEU A 18 -3.60 11.14 -15.27
CA LEU A 18 -4.75 11.71 -16.00
C LEU A 18 -4.36 12.48 -17.26
N LEU A 19 -3.06 12.80 -17.42
CA LEU A 19 -2.54 13.65 -18.48
C LEU A 19 -1.70 12.86 -19.51
N ASP A 20 -1.07 11.76 -19.07
CA ASP A 20 -0.19 10.94 -19.88
C ASP A 20 -0.60 9.45 -19.79
N PRO A 21 -1.15 8.88 -20.89
CA PRO A 21 -1.54 7.48 -20.94
C PRO A 21 -0.39 6.49 -20.73
N GLU A 22 0.84 6.81 -21.12
CA GLU A 22 2.00 5.93 -20.89
C GLU A 22 2.33 5.86 -19.40
N VAL A 23 2.25 7.01 -18.71
CA VAL A 23 2.40 7.06 -17.25
C VAL A 23 1.28 6.27 -16.58
N ALA A 24 0.03 6.42 -17.02
CA ALA A 24 -1.11 5.69 -16.47
C ALA A 24 -0.90 4.17 -16.53
N VAL A 25 -0.42 3.66 -17.67
CA VAL A 25 -0.09 2.23 -17.85
C VAL A 25 0.99 1.80 -16.87
N LYS A 26 2.09 2.55 -16.77
CA LYS A 26 3.18 2.22 -15.83
C LYS A 26 2.73 2.23 -14.38
N ILE A 27 1.88 3.17 -13.98
CA ILE A 27 1.33 3.23 -12.63
C ILE A 27 0.45 2.01 -12.36
N HIS A 28 -0.42 1.65 -13.30
CA HIS A 28 -1.26 0.45 -13.18
C HIS A 28 -0.41 -0.81 -13.03
N GLU A 29 0.61 -1.00 -13.86
CA GLU A 29 1.52 -2.15 -13.77
C GLU A 29 2.25 -2.22 -12.41
N GLN A 30 2.71 -1.07 -11.89
CA GLN A 30 3.41 -1.01 -10.61
C GLN A 30 2.48 -1.30 -9.41
N PHE A 31 1.24 -0.80 -9.45
CA PHE A 31 0.25 -1.07 -8.42
C PHE A 31 -0.16 -2.54 -8.46
N PHE A 32 -0.46 -3.07 -9.64
CA PHE A 32 -0.78 -4.49 -9.84
C PHE A 32 0.35 -5.41 -9.34
N ALA A 33 1.61 -5.11 -9.67
CA ALA A 33 2.75 -5.90 -9.18
C ALA A 33 2.86 -5.86 -7.65
N SER A 34 2.55 -4.73 -7.01
CA SER A 34 2.56 -4.60 -5.56
C SER A 34 1.42 -5.37 -4.91
N GLU A 35 0.22 -5.32 -5.48
CA GLU A 35 -0.95 -6.07 -5.04
C GLU A 35 -0.72 -7.58 -5.15
N GLN A 36 -0.12 -8.04 -6.26
CA GLN A 36 0.24 -9.44 -6.45
C GLN A 36 1.27 -9.92 -5.42
N LEU A 37 2.30 -9.12 -5.15
CA LEU A 37 3.29 -9.45 -4.12
C LEU A 37 2.64 -9.57 -2.73
N LEU A 38 1.75 -8.64 -2.38
CA LEU A 38 1.00 -8.70 -1.13
C LEU A 38 0.12 -9.95 -1.06
N TYR A 39 -0.58 -10.27 -2.15
CA TYR A 39 -1.39 -11.48 -2.25
C TYR A 39 -0.55 -12.74 -2.02
N ASP A 40 0.60 -12.87 -2.69
CA ASP A 40 1.46 -14.05 -2.57
C ASP A 40 1.97 -14.22 -1.13
N LEU A 41 2.32 -13.11 -0.46
CA LEU A 41 2.72 -13.11 0.94
C LEU A 41 1.57 -13.52 1.88
N LEU A 42 0.36 -13.01 1.64
CA LEU A 42 -0.83 -13.36 2.41
C LEU A 42 -1.16 -14.85 2.29
N VAL A 43 -1.15 -15.39 1.06
CA VAL A 43 -1.35 -16.82 0.81
C VAL A 43 -0.25 -17.66 1.48
N SER A 44 1.00 -17.20 1.46
CA SER A 44 2.08 -17.88 2.16
C SER A 44 1.85 -17.90 3.69
N GLY A 45 1.46 -16.77 4.28
CA GLY A 45 1.15 -16.67 5.71
C GLY A 45 -0.07 -17.50 6.12
N GLN A 46 -1.07 -17.62 5.24
CA GLN A 46 -2.21 -18.51 5.46
C GLN A 46 -1.78 -19.99 5.48
N LYS A 47 -0.90 -20.40 4.56
CA LYS A 47 -0.35 -21.77 4.53
C LYS A 47 0.46 -22.13 5.76
N THR A 48 1.14 -21.17 6.38
CA THR A 48 1.92 -21.38 7.62
C THR A 48 1.07 -21.23 8.89
N GLY A 49 -0.18 -20.77 8.77
CA GLY A 49 -1.06 -20.49 9.90
C GLY A 49 -0.77 -19.17 10.61
N GLU A 50 0.12 -18.33 10.07
CA GLU A 50 0.42 -16.99 10.58
C GLU A 50 -0.72 -16.00 10.31
N ILE A 51 -1.49 -16.22 9.24
CA ILE A 51 -2.64 -15.39 8.85
C ILE A 51 -3.90 -16.27 8.80
N PRO A 52 -5.02 -15.87 9.41
CA PRO A 52 -6.25 -16.65 9.37
C PRO A 52 -6.79 -16.87 7.95
N GLU A 53 -7.22 -18.10 7.64
CA GLU A 53 -7.78 -18.47 6.33
C GLU A 53 -9.18 -17.90 6.04
N HIS A 54 -9.87 -17.39 7.06
CA HIS A 54 -11.22 -16.82 6.88
C HIS A 54 -11.20 -15.47 6.16
N TYR A 55 -10.04 -14.83 6.03
CA TYR A 55 -9.89 -13.63 5.24
C TYR A 55 -9.66 -13.97 3.76
N ASP A 56 -10.35 -13.23 2.89
CA ASP A 56 -10.07 -13.27 1.46
C ASP A 56 -8.73 -12.58 1.15
N ALA A 57 -7.73 -13.36 0.73
CA ALA A 57 -6.38 -12.87 0.47
C ALA A 57 -6.34 -11.79 -0.63
N VAL A 58 -7.26 -11.83 -1.59
CA VAL A 58 -7.38 -10.79 -2.63
C VAL A 58 -7.84 -9.47 -2.00
N SER A 59 -8.93 -9.48 -1.25
CA SER A 59 -9.45 -8.28 -0.58
C SER A 59 -8.42 -7.70 0.40
N LEU A 60 -7.70 -8.56 1.14
CA LEU A 60 -6.62 -8.13 2.02
C LEU A 60 -5.45 -7.49 1.26
N SER A 61 -5.04 -8.05 0.11
CA SER A 61 -3.92 -7.47 -0.65
C SER A 61 -4.27 -6.08 -1.18
N LEU A 62 -5.49 -5.89 -1.68
CA LEU A 62 -6.00 -4.60 -2.14
C LEU A 62 -6.10 -3.59 -0.98
N TYR A 63 -6.60 -4.03 0.19
CA TYR A 63 -6.67 -3.21 1.39
C TYR A 63 -5.28 -2.72 1.84
N LEU A 64 -4.31 -3.64 1.95
CA LEU A 64 -2.95 -3.32 2.35
C LEU A 64 -2.26 -2.40 1.34
N HIS A 65 -2.45 -2.63 0.03
CA HIS A 65 -1.90 -1.75 -1.00
C HIS A 65 -2.46 -0.34 -0.89
N ASN A 66 -3.78 -0.21 -0.74
CA ASN A 66 -4.44 1.08 -0.56
C ASN A 66 -3.95 1.81 0.70
N ALA A 67 -3.84 1.10 1.84
CA ALA A 67 -3.31 1.67 3.08
C ALA A 67 -1.85 2.15 2.91
N TRP A 68 -1.03 1.38 2.20
CA TRP A 68 0.36 1.72 1.91
C TRP A 68 0.50 2.97 1.02
N VAL A 69 -0.28 3.05 -0.05
CA VAL A 69 -0.34 4.23 -0.94
C VAL A 69 -0.83 5.45 -0.14
N GLY A 70 -1.90 5.30 0.63
CA GLY A 70 -2.45 6.35 1.49
C GLY A 70 -1.43 6.89 2.49
N LEU A 71 -0.68 5.99 3.15
CA LEU A 71 0.35 6.39 4.11
C LEU A 71 1.45 7.24 3.44
N ARG A 72 1.87 6.90 2.22
CA ARG A 72 2.86 7.68 1.45
C ARG A 72 2.37 9.09 1.08
N VAL A 73 1.06 9.29 0.97
CA VAL A 73 0.46 10.62 0.84
C VAL A 73 0.44 11.32 2.20
N MET A 74 -0.02 10.64 3.25
CA MET A 74 -0.17 11.21 4.60
C MET A 74 1.14 11.74 5.19
N ILE A 75 2.27 11.08 4.97
CA ILE A 75 3.58 11.56 5.44
C ILE A 75 3.99 12.92 4.85
N LYS A 76 3.34 13.37 3.78
CA LYS A 76 3.58 14.68 3.16
C LYS A 76 2.66 15.77 3.70
N THR A 77 1.58 15.39 4.39
CA THR A 77 0.55 16.31 4.87
C THR A 77 0.62 16.51 6.38
N THR A 78 1.34 15.65 7.10
CA THR A 78 1.48 15.76 8.56
C THR A 78 2.84 15.23 9.06
N GLU A 79 3.31 15.80 10.17
CA GLU A 79 4.45 15.30 10.95
C GLU A 79 4.01 14.58 12.24
N ASP A 80 2.68 14.45 12.45
CA ASP A 80 2.08 13.76 13.59
C ASP A 80 2.37 12.26 13.52
N LYS A 81 3.41 11.84 14.25
CA LYS A 81 3.86 10.46 14.28
C LYS A 81 2.84 9.53 14.92
N GLU A 82 2.16 9.95 15.97
CA GLU A 82 1.17 9.12 16.66
C GLU A 82 0.01 8.80 15.73
N LYS A 83 -0.44 9.78 14.94
CA LYS A 83 -1.44 9.55 13.90
C LYS A 83 -0.97 8.54 12.84
N LEU A 84 0.26 8.67 12.34
CA LEU A 84 0.81 7.76 11.33
C LEU A 84 1.00 6.34 11.88
N GLU A 85 1.50 6.22 13.12
CA GLU A 85 1.65 4.95 13.83
C GLU A 85 0.29 4.31 14.10
N SER A 86 -0.72 5.07 14.47
CA SER A 86 -2.09 4.58 14.64
C SER A 86 -2.65 3.97 13.34
N ILE A 87 -2.40 4.59 12.19
CA ILE A 87 -2.79 4.03 10.88
C ILE A 87 -2.07 2.71 10.61
N ILE A 88 -0.76 2.65 10.85
CA ILE A 88 0.05 1.44 10.65
C ILE A 88 -0.45 0.31 11.57
N ASN A 89 -0.60 0.59 12.86
CA ASN A 89 -1.06 -0.38 13.85
C ASN A 89 -2.45 -0.91 13.52
N THR A 90 -3.38 -0.03 13.13
CA THR A 90 -4.72 -0.44 12.71
C THR A 90 -4.68 -1.32 11.46
N THR A 91 -3.87 -0.94 10.47
CA THR A 91 -3.72 -1.71 9.22
C THR A 91 -3.18 -3.12 9.49
N LEU A 92 -2.21 -3.25 10.39
CA LEU A 92 -1.64 -4.54 10.77
C LEU A 92 -2.58 -5.38 11.64
N ALA A 93 -3.38 -4.75 12.51
CA ALA A 93 -4.35 -5.45 13.36
C ALA A 93 -5.45 -6.17 12.56
N VAL A 94 -5.69 -5.77 11.30
CA VAL A 94 -6.63 -6.47 10.39
C VAL A 94 -6.12 -7.88 10.04
N LEU A 95 -4.83 -8.16 10.16
CA LEU A 95 -4.25 -9.46 9.80
C LEU A 95 -4.51 -10.57 10.83
N GLY A 96 -5.02 -10.23 12.03
CA GLY A 96 -5.25 -11.18 13.12
C GLY A 96 -4.37 -10.91 14.34
#